data_AF-A0A838T4Q4-F1
#
_entry.id   AF-A0A838T4Q4-F1
#
_cell.length_a   1.000
_cell.length_b   1.000
_cell.length_c   1.000
_cell.angle_alpha   90.00
_cell.angle_beta   90.00
_cell.angle_gamma   90.00
#
_symmetry.space_group_name_H-M   'P 1'
#
loop_
_entity.id
_entity.type
_entity.pdbx_description
1 polymer ?
#
loop_
_entity_poly.entity_id
_entity_poly.type
_entity_poly.pdbx_seq_one_letter_code
_entity_poly.pdbx_strand_id
1 'polypeptide(L)'
;MLAKDMREMTEADINAKIDELERERFNLRVRGGTQTLEDPLRIRVLRKDIARLNTILKEKIIGIAEANAPAKKPAARRVTGRRGRKRATAVSRSKKRA
;
A
#
# COMPACT_ATOMS: atom_id res chain seq x y z
N MET A 1 4.90 -7.50 15.24
CA MET A 1 4.30 -8.84 15.34
C MET A 1 4.96 -9.78 14.35
N LEU A 2 5.07 -11.07 14.69
CA LEU A 2 5.54 -12.10 13.77
C LEU A 2 4.39 -12.50 12.83
N ALA A 3 4.72 -12.76 11.57
CA ALA A 3 3.73 -13.11 10.54
C ALA A 3 3.08 -14.49 10.75
N LYS A 4 3.64 -15.34 11.63
CA LYS A 4 3.10 -16.66 11.97
C LYS A 4 1.83 -16.54 12.79
N ASP A 5 1.88 -15.74 13.85
CA ASP A 5 0.77 -15.50 14.78
C ASP A 5 -0.48 -14.98 14.07
N MET A 6 -0.31 -14.21 13.00
CA MET A 6 -1.40 -13.62 12.22
C MET A 6 -2.10 -14.61 11.29
N ARG A 7 -1.44 -15.73 10.94
CA ARG A 7 -1.99 -16.78 10.06
C ARG A 7 -2.83 -17.79 10.81
N GLU A 8 -2.52 -18.01 12.09
CA GLU A 8 -3.24 -18.93 12.99
C GLU A 8 -4.59 -18.37 13.47
N MET A 9 -4.79 -17.05 13.37
CA MET A 9 -6.04 -16.38 13.74
C MET A 9 -7.19 -16.71 12.78
N THR A 10 -8.43 -16.73 13.31
CA THR A 10 -9.63 -16.89 12.48
C THR A 10 -9.91 -15.62 11.67
N GLU A 11 -10.76 -15.71 10.65
CA GLU A 11 -11.14 -14.54 9.83
C GLU A 11 -11.85 -13.46 10.65
N ALA A 12 -12.68 -13.86 11.61
CA ALA A 12 -13.38 -12.94 12.51
C ALA A 12 -12.38 -12.19 13.41
N ASP A 13 -11.40 -12.90 13.96
CA ASP A 13 -10.37 -12.31 14.84
C ASP A 13 -9.48 -11.33 14.07
N ILE A 14 -9.14 -11.65 12.82
CA ILE A 14 -8.35 -10.77 11.95
C ILE A 14 -9.09 -9.45 11.71
N ASN A 15 -10.40 -9.50 11.43
CA ASN A 15 -11.21 -8.29 11.25
C ASN A 15 -11.30 -7.46 12.53
N ALA A 16 -11.56 -8.10 13.67
CA ALA A 16 -11.58 -7.41 14.96
C ALA A 16 -10.23 -6.73 15.26
N LYS A 17 -9.11 -7.37 14.92
CA LYS A 17 -7.77 -6.81 15.11
C LYS A 17 -7.47 -5.65 14.17
N ILE A 18 -7.95 -5.71 12.92
CA ILE A 18 -7.85 -4.58 11.98
C ILE A 18 -8.53 -3.34 12.58
N ASP A 19 -9.77 -3.50 13.05
CA ASP A 19 -10.54 -2.39 13.63
C ASP A 19 -9.84 -1.77 14.85
N GLU A 20 -9.27 -2.60 15.72
CA GLU A 20 -8.52 -2.13 16.89
C GLU A 20 -7.28 -1.32 16.49
N LEU A 21 -6.49 -1.84 15.54
CA LEU A 21 -5.27 -1.18 15.06
C LEU A 21 -5.58 0.12 14.29
N GLU A 22 -6.71 0.18 13.58
CA GLU A 22 -7.16 1.39 12.91
C GLU A 22 -7.56 2.49 13.89
N ARG A 23 -8.25 2.14 14.99
CA ARG A 23 -8.57 3.07 16.07
C ARG A 23 -7.29 3.58 16.76
N GLU A 24 -6.34 2.71 17.07
CA GLU A 24 -5.04 3.10 17.65
C GLU A 24 -4.31 4.08 16.72
N ARG A 25 -4.25 3.76 15.42
CA ARG A 25 -3.62 4.62 14.41
C ARG A 25 -4.32 5.98 14.30
N PHE A 26 -5.65 6.01 14.32
CA PHE A 26 -6.42 7.25 14.28
C PHE A 26 -6.10 8.13 15.50
N ASN A 27 -6.11 7.54 16.69
CA ASN A 27 -5.79 8.23 17.93
C ASN A 27 -4.38 8.84 17.89
N LEU A 28 -3.37 8.09 17.43
CA LEU A 28 -2.01 8.60 17.28
C LEU A 28 -1.92 9.72 16.25
N ARG A 29 -2.68 9.64 15.15
CA ARG A 29 -2.70 10.71 14.13
C ARG A 29 -3.32 12.00 14.68
N VAL A 30 -4.41 11.90 15.44
CA VAL A 30 -5.06 13.07 16.05
C VAL A 30 -4.16 13.68 17.12
N ARG A 31 -3.51 12.86 17.97
CA ARG A 31 -2.54 13.32 18.97
C ARG A 31 -1.32 14.01 18.34
N GLY A 32 -0.81 13.49 17.22
CA GLY A 32 0.32 14.10 16.52
C GLY A 32 0.04 15.48 15.91
N GLY A 33 -1.23 15.85 15.75
CA GLY A 33 -1.62 17.19 15.31
C GLY A 33 -1.68 18.20 16.45
N THR A 34 -1.86 17.76 17.69
CA THR A 34 -2.01 18.62 18.87
C THR A 34 -0.77 18.65 19.77
N GLN A 35 0.02 17.58 19.78
CA GLN A 35 1.21 17.41 20.63
C GLN A 35 2.32 16.64 19.89
N THR A 36 3.56 16.83 20.31
CA THR A 36 4.69 15.98 19.88
C THR A 36 4.45 14.55 20.36
N LEU A 37 4.44 13.61 19.42
CA LEU A 37 4.33 12.18 19.73
C LEU A 37 5.66 11.67 20.30
N GLU A 38 5.59 10.94 21.42
CA GLU A 38 6.73 10.22 21.99
C GLU A 38 7.30 9.18 21.00
N ASP A 39 6.41 8.46 20.29
CA ASP A 39 6.79 7.43 19.32
C ASP A 39 6.18 7.63 17.92
N PRO A 40 6.76 8.51 17.07
CA PRO A 40 6.29 8.71 15.70
C PRO A 40 6.40 7.45 14.83
N LEU A 41 7.38 6.57 15.14
CA LEU A 41 7.61 5.31 14.43
C LEU A 41 6.45 4.32 14.62
N ARG A 42 5.68 4.43 15.71
CA ARG A 42 4.53 3.55 15.98
C ARG A 42 3.48 3.63 14.88
N ILE A 43 3.25 4.82 14.32
CA ILE A 43 2.32 5.01 13.18
C ILE A 43 2.76 4.16 11.97
N ARG A 44 4.07 4.09 11.71
CA ARG A 44 4.62 3.28 10.61
C ARG A 44 4.47 1.78 10.87
N VAL A 45 4.61 1.34 12.11
CA VAL A 45 4.42 -0.06 12.51
C VAL A 45 2.96 -0.47 12.34
N LEU A 46 2.02 0.32 12.89
CA LEU A 46 0.58 0.05 12.77
C LEU A 46 0.12 -0.04 11.31
N ARG A 47 0.62 0.86 10.44
CA ARG A 47 0.33 0.77 8.99
C ARG A 47 0.79 -0.55 8.37
N LYS A 48 1.95 -1.06 8.77
CA LYS A 48 2.48 -2.34 8.27
C LYS A 48 1.67 -3.52 8.81
N ASP A 49 1.27 -3.47 10.07
CA ASP A 49 0.49 -4.54 10.69
C ASP A 49 -0.92 -4.65 10.08
N ILE A 50 -1.60 -3.52 9.85
CA ILE A 50 -2.88 -3.48 9.11
C ILE A 50 -2.71 -4.07 7.69
N ALA A 51 -1.65 -3.67 6.98
CA ALA A 51 -1.39 -4.19 5.63
C ALA A 51 -1.20 -5.72 5.63
N ARG A 52 -0.48 -6.27 6.62
CA ARG A 52 -0.26 -7.71 6.75
C ARG A 52 -1.55 -8.47 7.05
N LEU A 53 -2.40 -7.96 7.95
CA LEU A 53 -3.70 -8.57 8.25
C LEU A 53 -4.58 -8.63 6.99
N ASN A 54 -4.65 -7.51 6.26
CA ASN A 54 -5.41 -7.42 5.02
C ASN A 54 -4.88 -8.37 3.93
N THR A 55 -3.56 -8.57 3.83
CA THR A 55 -3.01 -9.55 2.89
C THR A 55 -3.38 -10.99 3.26
N ILE A 56 -3.34 -11.35 4.54
CA ILE A 56 -3.70 -12.71 5.00
C ILE A 56 -5.20 -12.97 4.76
N LEU A 57 -6.06 -11.99 5.07
CA LEU A 57 -7.49 -12.07 4.78
C LEU A 57 -7.72 -12.29 3.29
N LYS A 58 -7.00 -11.57 2.43
CA LYS A 58 -7.08 -11.73 0.98
C LYS A 58 -6.52 -13.06 0.48
N GLU A 59 -5.45 -13.58 1.10
CA GLU A 59 -4.91 -14.92 0.82
C GLU A 59 -5.94 -16.02 1.11
N LYS A 60 -6.71 -15.88 2.20
CA LYS A 60 -7.83 -16.78 2.56
C LYS A 60 -8.97 -16.69 1.53
N ILE A 61 -9.39 -15.49 1.14
CA ILE A 61 -10.46 -15.29 0.13
C ILE A 61 -10.09 -15.85 -1.24
N ILE A 62 -8.84 -15.66 -1.70
CA ILE A 62 -8.42 -16.09 -3.04
C ILE A 62 -8.14 -17.61 -3.08
N GLY A 63 -8.27 -18.33 -1.96
CA GLY A 63 -8.03 -19.78 -1.93
C GLY A 63 -6.56 -20.17 -2.11
N ILE A 64 -5.62 -19.22 -1.93
CA ILE A 64 -4.18 -19.47 -2.07
C ILE A 64 -3.66 -20.35 -0.92
N ALA A 65 -4.46 -20.55 0.14
CA ALA A 65 -4.14 -21.49 1.22
C ALA A 65 -4.05 -22.97 0.75
N GLU A 66 -4.60 -23.34 -0.42
CA GLU A 66 -4.38 -24.68 -1.01
C GLU A 66 -3.14 -24.76 -1.92
N ALA A 67 -2.50 -23.63 -2.26
CA ALA A 67 -1.41 -23.58 -3.24
C ALA A 67 -0.04 -23.36 -2.58
N ASN A 68 0.39 -24.34 -1.77
CA ASN A 68 1.80 -24.73 -1.73
C ASN A 68 2.19 -25.53 -3.00
N ALA A 69 1.58 -25.17 -4.14
CA ALA A 69 1.80 -25.71 -5.47
C ALA A 69 2.29 -24.56 -6.39
N PRO A 70 3.45 -24.68 -7.05
CA PRO A 70 4.06 -23.57 -7.77
C PRO A 70 3.44 -23.36 -9.16
N ALA A 71 2.54 -22.37 -9.31
CA ALA A 71 2.09 -21.84 -10.62
C ALA A 71 1.13 -20.66 -10.38
N LYS A 72 1.10 -19.53 -11.07
CA LYS A 72 1.71 -19.03 -12.32
C LYS A 72 1.72 -17.49 -12.19
N LYS A 73 2.81 -16.84 -12.59
CA LYS A 73 2.87 -15.35 -12.67
C LYS A 73 1.74 -14.86 -13.60
N PRO A 74 0.82 -13.97 -13.17
CA PRO A 74 -0.08 -13.33 -14.10
C PRO A 74 0.71 -12.38 -15.00
N ALA A 75 0.51 -12.56 -16.30
CA ALA A 75 1.23 -11.92 -17.39
C ALA A 75 1.25 -10.39 -17.27
N ALA A 76 2.40 -9.81 -17.64
CA ALA A 76 2.62 -8.37 -17.72
C ALA A 76 1.51 -7.67 -18.51
N ARG A 77 0.82 -6.71 -17.88
CA ARG A 77 -0.13 -5.84 -18.57
C ARG A 77 0.65 -4.86 -19.46
N ARG A 78 0.70 -5.17 -20.75
CA ARG A 78 1.26 -4.33 -21.82
C ARG A 78 0.47 -3.01 -21.87
N VAL A 79 1.09 -1.88 -21.50
CA VAL A 79 0.51 -0.56 -21.82
C VAL A 79 0.71 -0.32 -23.31
N THR A 80 -0.28 -0.71 -24.11
CA THR A 80 -0.33 -0.41 -25.53
C THR A 80 -0.75 1.05 -25.73
N GLY A 81 0.21 1.88 -26.14
CA GLY A 81 0.04 3.05 -27.00
C GLY A 81 -1.07 4.04 -26.71
N ARG A 82 -0.73 5.19 -26.11
CA ARG A 82 -1.44 6.45 -26.37
C ARG A 82 -0.64 7.25 -27.41
N ARG A 83 -0.93 7.01 -28.69
CA ARG A 83 -0.56 7.91 -29.78
C ARG A 83 -1.39 9.20 -29.63
N GLY A 84 -0.76 10.37 -29.70
CA GLY A 84 -1.46 11.58 -30.16
C GLY A 84 -1.05 12.95 -29.58
N ARG A 85 -0.18 13.64 -30.35
CA ARG A 85 -0.29 15.05 -30.80
C ARG A 85 0.15 16.24 -29.90
N LYS A 86 1.20 16.90 -30.43
CA LYS A 86 1.50 18.36 -30.54
C LYS A 86 1.91 19.07 -29.23
N ARG A 87 3.03 19.80 -29.16
CA ARG A 87 3.40 20.95 -30.01
C ARG A 87 4.92 21.08 -30.21
N ALA A 88 5.30 21.44 -31.43
CA ALA A 88 6.61 21.96 -31.75
C ALA A 88 6.87 23.29 -31.03
N THR A 89 8.04 23.46 -30.42
CA THR A 89 8.60 24.78 -30.12
C THR A 89 9.75 25.04 -31.07
N ALA A 90 9.41 25.41 -32.30
CA ALA A 90 10.28 26.22 -33.14
C ALA A 90 10.08 27.67 -32.71
N VAL A 91 10.96 28.17 -31.84
CA VAL A 91 11.17 29.62 -31.71
C VAL A 91 12.60 29.86 -32.14
N SER A 92 12.71 30.28 -33.40
CA SER A 92 13.84 30.98 -33.96
C SER A 92 14.25 32.14 -33.05
N ARG A 93 15.37 32.03 -32.35
CA ARG A 93 16.12 33.21 -31.90
C ARG A 93 16.99 33.69 -33.06
N SER A 94 16.35 34.46 -33.91
CA SER A 94 16.97 35.36 -34.87
C SER A 94 17.84 36.39 -34.15
N LYS A 95 19.02 36.64 -34.72
CA LYS A 95 19.77 37.91 -34.75
C LYS A 95 19.67 38.80 -33.50
N LYS A 96 20.73 38.81 -32.69
CA LYS A 96 21.20 40.05 -32.09
C LYS A 96 22.55 40.40 -32.72
N ARG A 97 22.50 41.29 -33.71
CA ARG A 97 23.62 42.14 -34.12
C ARG A 97 23.71 43.28 -33.10
N ALA A 98 24.91 43.54 -32.60
CA ALA A 98 25.50 44.84 -32.20
C ALA A 98 26.77 44.52 -31.41
#